data_AF-A0A183J5U2-F1
#
_entry.id   AF-A0A183J5U2-F1
#
_cell.length_a   1.000
_cell.length_b   1.000
_cell.length_c   1.000
_cell.angle_alpha   90.00
_cell.angle_beta   90.00
_cell.angle_gamma   90.00
#
_symmetry.space_group_name_H-M   'P 1'
#
loop_
_entity.id
_entity.type
_entity.pdbx_description
1 polymer ?
#
loop_
_entity_poly.entity_id
_entity_poly.type
_entity_poly.pdbx_seq_one_letter_code
_entity_poly.pdbx_strand_id
1 'polypeptide(L)'
;MMEIVEYTTLIVCNGTIKMEPRSVALYDEQVITPVRRFVSISSKISPEVAELGDLVNAAFSAQKSFIGTAMQTSNPTKEQLLQLLRPTSDKIDAIMDLRNSKRSSAFFNHLSTISESIPALGWINVVPAPASFIKEMEDASQFYANRVLKDFKDKDPIHAHWVKAWTEVLTNLYNYVKTNHTSGLTWNLNKVRFEITSFTRESHFDKNKVA
;
A
#
# COMPACT_ATOMS: atom_id res chain seq x y z
N MET A 1 -2.09 21.90 29.53
CA MET A 1 -1.09 21.04 28.87
C MET A 1 -1.83 20.28 27.78
N MET A 2 -1.59 20.63 26.51
CA MET A 2 -2.44 20.21 25.38
C MET A 2 -1.90 18.88 24.84
N GLU A 3 -2.61 17.78 25.08
CA GLU A 3 -2.35 16.48 24.45
C GLU A 3 -2.60 16.59 22.95
N ILE A 4 -1.52 16.63 22.17
CA ILE A 4 -1.55 16.49 20.71
C ILE A 4 -1.84 15.01 20.45
N VAL A 5 -3.12 14.69 20.22
CA VAL A 5 -3.62 13.33 20.03
C VAL A 5 -3.08 12.73 18.72
N GLU A 6 -2.48 11.53 18.83
CA GLU A 6 -1.62 10.78 17.88
C GLU A 6 -2.23 10.30 16.53
N TYR A 7 -3.15 11.04 15.89
CA TYR A 7 -3.86 10.52 14.68
C TYR A 7 -3.67 11.34 13.39
N THR A 8 -2.96 12.47 13.46
CA THR A 8 -2.63 13.30 12.30
C THR A 8 -1.18 13.78 12.42
N THR A 9 -0.39 13.54 11.38
CA THR A 9 0.97 14.09 11.27
C THR A 9 0.88 15.47 10.65
N LEU A 10 1.50 16.47 11.28
CA LEU A 10 1.64 17.81 10.70
C LEU A 10 2.80 17.79 9.70
N ILE A 11 2.51 17.81 8.40
CA ILE A 11 3.53 17.98 7.36
C ILE A 11 3.50 19.44 6.89
N VAL A 12 4.60 20.15 7.07
CA VAL A 12 4.77 21.53 6.59
C VAL A 12 5.38 21.49 5.19
N CYS A 13 4.60 21.83 4.16
CA CYS A 13 5.10 22.11 2.82
C CYS A 13 4.61 23.49 2.38
N ASN A 14 5.54 24.40 2.04
CA ASN A 14 5.26 25.73 1.48
C ASN A 14 4.19 26.55 2.24
N GLY A 15 4.26 26.57 3.58
CA GLY A 15 3.38 27.41 4.41
C GLY A 15 1.91 26.98 4.48
N THR A 16 1.54 25.83 3.90
CA THR A 16 0.19 25.26 4.03
C THR A 16 0.22 24.02 4.93
N ILE A 17 -0.57 24.02 6.01
CA ILE A 17 -0.75 22.85 6.87
C ILE A 17 -1.73 21.90 6.19
N LYS A 18 -1.25 20.76 5.68
CA LYS A 18 -2.13 19.66 5.25
C LYS A 18 -2.23 18.64 6.39
N MET A 19 -3.43 18.49 6.94
CA MET A 19 -3.73 17.37 7.84
C MET A 19 -3.95 16.11 6.99
N GLU A 20 -2.98 15.19 6.99
CA GLU A 20 -3.09 13.88 6.34
C GLU A 20 -3.34 12.81 7.42
N PRO A 21 -4.28 11.86 7.21
CA PRO A 21 -4.50 10.78 8.16
C PRO A 21 -3.20 10.00 8.40
N ARG A 22 -2.88 9.67 9.66
CA ARG A 22 -1.62 8.96 10.02
C ARG A 22 -1.37 7.71 9.18
N SER A 23 -2.40 6.92 8.89
CA SER A 23 -2.28 5.72 8.05
C SER A 23 -1.79 6.04 6.63
N VAL A 24 -2.21 7.17 6.06
CA VAL A 24 -1.77 7.62 4.73
C VAL A 24 -0.33 8.14 4.77
N ALA A 25 0.04 8.87 5.82
CA ALA A 25 1.42 9.33 6.01
C ALA A 25 2.40 8.14 6.17
N LEU A 26 2.03 7.14 6.97
CA LEU A 26 2.79 5.90 7.13
C LEU A 26 2.89 5.13 5.82
N TYR A 27 1.82 5.08 5.02
CA TYR A 27 1.86 4.45 3.70
C TYR A 27 2.82 5.18 2.75
N ASP A 28 2.84 6.52 2.75
CA ASP A 28 3.79 7.28 1.91
C ASP A 28 5.24 7.01 2.31
N GLU A 29 5.52 7.06 3.61
CA GLU A 29 6.86 6.85 4.14
C GLU A 29 7.33 5.40 3.91
N GLN A 30 6.53 4.42 4.34
CA GLN A 30 6.95 3.02 4.39
C GLN A 30 6.79 2.31 3.05
N VAL A 31 5.77 2.64 2.25
CA VAL A 31 5.43 1.90 1.03
C VAL A 31 5.80 2.67 -0.24
N ILE A 32 5.41 3.94 -0.34
CA ILE A 32 5.69 4.74 -1.56
C ILE A 32 7.20 5.01 -1.71
N THR A 33 7.95 5.21 -0.62
CA THR A 33 9.41 5.45 -0.71
C THR A 33 10.16 4.26 -1.36
N PRO A 34 9.98 3.00 -0.91
CA PRO A 34 10.51 1.84 -1.63
C PRO A 34 10.03 1.72 -3.07
N VAL A 35 8.77 2.05 -3.36
CA VAL A 35 8.24 2.04 -4.74
C VAL A 35 9.00 3.02 -5.63
N ARG A 36 9.23 4.25 -5.18
CA ARG A 36 10.02 5.25 -5.94
C ARG A 36 11.43 4.75 -6.24
N ARG A 37 12.07 4.06 -5.27
CA ARG A 37 13.38 3.43 -5.47
C ARG A 37 13.32 2.32 -6.52
N PHE A 38 12.33 1.44 -6.44
CA PHE A 38 12.10 0.38 -7.42
C PHE A 38 11.90 0.93 -8.84
N VAL A 39 11.09 1.98 -8.99
CA VAL A 39 10.85 2.69 -10.27
C VAL A 39 12.16 3.25 -10.84
N SER A 40 12.94 3.93 -9.99
CA SER A 40 14.25 4.47 -10.38
C SER A 40 15.20 3.39 -10.90
N ILE A 41 15.22 2.19 -10.30
CA ILE A 41 16.04 1.08 -10.79
C ILE A 41 15.46 0.52 -12.09
N SER A 42 14.14 0.34 -12.16
CA SER A 42 13.42 -0.16 -13.34
C SER A 42 13.71 0.66 -14.59
N SER A 43 13.76 1.99 -14.45
CA SER A 43 14.06 2.93 -15.54
C SER A 43 15.44 2.75 -16.20
N LYS A 44 16.36 2.06 -15.52
CA LYS A 44 17.74 1.87 -15.98
C LYS A 44 17.97 0.51 -16.67
N ILE A 45 16.96 -0.37 -16.68
CA ILE A 45 17.10 -1.72 -17.22
C ILE A 45 16.76 -1.77 -18.70
N SER A 46 15.54 -1.37 -19.06
CA SER A 46 15.05 -1.35 -20.44
C SER A 46 13.78 -0.50 -20.52
N PRO A 47 13.37 -0.04 -21.72
CA PRO A 47 12.12 0.70 -21.88
C PRO A 47 10.89 -0.06 -21.36
N GLU A 48 10.84 -1.38 -21.55
CA GLU A 48 9.71 -2.22 -21.11
C GLU A 48 9.66 -2.38 -19.59
N VAL A 49 10.82 -2.49 -18.94
CA VAL A 49 10.90 -2.56 -17.48
C VAL A 49 10.65 -1.18 -16.86
N ALA A 50 11.03 -0.09 -17.54
CA ALA A 50 10.67 1.27 -17.14
C ALA A 50 9.16 1.48 -17.15
N GLU A 51 8.48 1.10 -18.24
CA GLU A 51 7.02 1.16 -18.37
C GLU A 51 6.32 0.36 -17.26
N LEU A 52 6.82 -0.84 -16.96
CA LEU A 52 6.34 -1.63 -15.82
C LEU A 52 6.47 -0.88 -14.49
N GLY A 53 7.61 -0.21 -14.26
CA GLY A 53 7.85 0.63 -13.09
C GLY A 53 6.81 1.75 -12.97
N ASP A 54 6.51 2.45 -14.06
CA ASP A 54 5.52 3.52 -14.08
C ASP A 54 4.11 3.03 -13.75
N LEU A 55 3.72 1.86 -14.28
CA LEU A 55 2.44 1.22 -13.95
C LEU A 55 2.37 0.82 -12.47
N VAL A 56 3.45 0.25 -11.92
CA VAL A 56 3.54 -0.06 -10.48
C VAL A 56 3.37 1.20 -9.64
N ASN A 57 4.08 2.29 -9.98
CA ASN A 57 3.95 3.55 -9.26
C ASN A 57 2.50 4.08 -9.29
N ALA A 58 1.84 3.99 -10.43
CA ALA A 58 0.45 4.39 -10.58
C ALA A 58 -0.51 3.51 -9.75
N ALA A 59 -0.27 2.20 -9.69
CA ALA A 59 -1.08 1.26 -8.90
C ALA A 59 -0.98 1.55 -7.40
N PHE A 60 0.23 1.74 -6.87
CA PHE A 60 0.45 2.08 -5.46
C PHE A 60 -0.09 3.49 -5.11
N SER A 61 0.01 4.46 -6.04
CA SER A 61 -0.57 5.79 -5.86
C SER A 61 -2.10 5.76 -5.80
N ALA A 62 -2.73 4.90 -6.62
CA ALA A 62 -4.16 4.65 -6.57
C ALA A 62 -4.56 4.01 -5.22
N GLN A 63 -3.81 3.02 -4.73
CA GLN A 63 -4.04 2.43 -3.42
C GLN A 63 -3.89 3.46 -2.28
N LYS A 64 -2.89 4.34 -2.32
CA LYS A 64 -2.75 5.45 -1.35
C LYS A 64 -4.01 6.33 -1.33
N SER A 65 -4.52 6.69 -2.50
CA SER A 65 -5.73 7.51 -2.64
C SER A 65 -6.97 6.81 -2.08
N PHE A 66 -7.09 5.50 -2.33
CA PHE A 66 -8.13 4.65 -1.75
C PHE A 66 -8.05 4.64 -0.21
N ILE A 67 -6.87 4.41 0.37
CA ILE A 67 -6.66 4.43 1.83
C ILE A 67 -7.05 5.80 2.40
N GLY A 68 -6.64 6.89 1.75
CA GLY A 68 -7.02 8.25 2.16
C GLY A 68 -8.52 8.49 2.18
N THR A 69 -9.26 7.89 1.24
CA THR A 69 -10.73 7.91 1.23
C THR A 69 -11.29 7.08 2.38
N ALA A 70 -10.80 5.85 2.55
CA ALA A 70 -11.26 4.93 3.60
C ALA A 70 -11.07 5.51 5.02
N MET A 71 -10.03 6.32 5.24
CA MET A 71 -9.82 7.00 6.54
C MET A 71 -10.87 8.07 6.86
N GLN A 72 -11.56 8.60 5.84
CA GLN A 72 -12.49 9.72 5.96
C GLN A 72 -13.96 9.30 5.80
N THR A 73 -14.23 8.11 5.27
CA THR A 73 -15.59 7.62 5.01
C THR A 73 -15.93 6.44 5.92
N SER A 74 -17.19 6.33 6.33
CA SER A 74 -17.73 5.07 6.87
C SER A 74 -17.67 3.95 5.84
N ASN A 75 -17.83 2.70 6.29
CA ASN A 75 -17.92 1.53 5.41
C ASN A 75 -18.88 1.81 4.23
N PRO A 76 -18.39 1.78 2.99
CA PRO A 76 -19.21 2.02 1.81
C PRO A 76 -20.16 0.85 1.55
N THR A 77 -21.20 1.10 0.75
CA THR A 77 -21.97 0.01 0.12
C THR A 77 -21.07 -0.81 -0.82
N LYS A 78 -21.50 -2.02 -1.18
CA LYS A 78 -20.75 -2.89 -2.09
C LYS A 78 -20.48 -2.20 -3.44
N GLU A 79 -21.46 -1.49 -3.98
CA GLU A 79 -21.37 -0.77 -5.24
C GLU A 79 -20.35 0.38 -5.15
N GLN A 80 -20.38 1.15 -4.07
CA GLN A 80 -19.40 2.21 -3.80
C GLN A 80 -17.99 1.63 -3.63
N LEU A 81 -17.84 0.51 -2.93
CA LEU A 81 -16.55 -0.16 -2.76
C LEU A 81 -15.94 -0.57 -4.10
N LEU A 82 -16.74 -1.14 -4.99
CA LEU A 82 -16.30 -1.51 -6.34
C LEU A 82 -15.84 -0.28 -7.14
N GLN A 83 -16.55 0.84 -7.04
CA GLN A 83 -16.15 2.09 -7.70
C GLN A 83 -14.84 2.63 -7.14
N LEU A 84 -14.65 2.59 -5.82
CA LEU A 84 -13.43 3.03 -5.15
C LEU A 84 -12.22 2.16 -5.52
N LEU A 85 -12.45 0.88 -5.81
CA LEU A 85 -11.41 -0.09 -6.15
C LEU A 85 -10.94 -0.02 -7.59
N ARG A 86 -11.81 0.42 -8.49
CA ARG A 86 -11.58 0.42 -9.94
C ARG A 86 -10.24 1.04 -10.35
N PRO A 87 -9.80 2.20 -9.82
CA PRO A 87 -8.51 2.79 -10.20
C PRO A 87 -7.32 1.87 -9.95
N THR A 88 -7.32 1.11 -8.86
CA THR A 88 -6.26 0.14 -8.55
C THR A 88 -6.39 -1.10 -9.45
N SER A 89 -7.63 -1.60 -9.64
CA SER A 89 -7.90 -2.75 -10.51
C SER A 89 -7.44 -2.50 -11.94
N ASP A 90 -7.80 -1.35 -12.53
CA ASP A 90 -7.43 -0.98 -13.90
C ASP A 90 -5.90 -0.93 -14.08
N LYS A 91 -5.14 -0.60 -13.03
CA LYS A 91 -3.67 -0.58 -13.08
C LYS A 91 -3.06 -1.97 -12.93
N ILE A 92 -3.67 -2.84 -12.13
CA ILE A 92 -3.31 -4.26 -12.07
C ILE A 92 -3.53 -4.89 -13.45
N ASP A 93 -4.69 -4.66 -14.06
CA ASP A 93 -5.01 -5.19 -15.40
C ASP A 93 -4.01 -4.69 -16.46
N ALA A 94 -3.65 -3.41 -16.43
CA ALA A 94 -2.62 -2.86 -17.33
C ALA A 94 -1.24 -3.55 -17.17
N ILE A 95 -0.85 -3.92 -15.94
CA ILE A 95 0.39 -4.67 -15.70
C ILE A 95 0.29 -6.09 -16.28
N MET A 96 -0.85 -6.74 -16.11
CA MET A 96 -1.11 -8.07 -16.68
C MET A 96 -1.06 -8.02 -18.21
N ASP A 97 -1.67 -7.01 -18.81
CA ASP A 97 -1.71 -6.79 -20.26
C ASP A 97 -0.31 -6.50 -20.82
N LEU A 98 0.46 -5.64 -20.16
CA LEU A 98 1.86 -5.37 -20.53
C LEU A 98 2.64 -6.68 -20.58
N ARG A 99 2.59 -7.49 -19.52
CA ARG A 99 3.26 -8.79 -19.47
C ARG A 99 2.76 -9.74 -20.58
N ASN A 100 1.47 -9.79 -20.83
CA ASN A 100 0.86 -10.67 -21.84
C ASN A 100 1.19 -10.26 -23.28
N SER A 101 1.39 -8.97 -23.53
CA SER A 101 1.79 -8.45 -24.85
C SER A 101 3.28 -8.67 -25.16
N LYS A 102 4.09 -8.96 -24.15
CA LYS A 102 5.57 -9.07 -24.23
C LYS A 102 6.10 -10.48 -24.01
N ARG A 103 5.36 -11.51 -24.42
CA ARG A 103 5.70 -12.94 -24.19
C ARG A 103 7.06 -13.37 -24.74
N SER A 104 7.58 -12.71 -25.77
CA SER A 104 8.90 -12.97 -26.36
C SER A 104 10.02 -12.07 -25.83
N SER A 105 9.74 -11.19 -24.86
CA SER A 105 10.74 -10.27 -24.32
C SER A 105 11.82 -11.01 -23.54
N ALA A 106 13.07 -10.55 -23.66
CA ALA A 106 14.17 -11.00 -22.82
C ALA A 106 13.94 -10.65 -21.32
N PHE A 107 13.06 -9.69 -21.05
CA PHE A 107 12.67 -9.26 -19.69
C PHE A 107 11.34 -9.85 -19.24
N PHE A 108 10.83 -10.90 -19.91
CA PHE A 108 9.56 -11.52 -19.55
C PHE A 108 9.52 -12.03 -18.10
N ASN A 109 10.65 -12.47 -17.55
CA ASN A 109 10.76 -12.86 -16.15
C ASN A 109 10.61 -11.65 -15.21
N HIS A 110 11.09 -10.45 -15.58
CA HIS A 110 10.83 -9.21 -14.81
C HIS A 110 9.35 -8.86 -14.82
N LEU A 111 8.73 -8.85 -16.00
CA LEU A 111 7.30 -8.58 -16.15
C LEU A 111 6.48 -9.58 -15.34
N SER A 112 6.85 -10.87 -15.37
CA SER A 112 6.17 -11.94 -14.64
C SER A 112 6.38 -11.85 -13.13
N THR A 113 7.56 -11.48 -12.65
CA THR A 113 7.78 -11.22 -11.21
C THR A 113 6.76 -10.22 -10.67
N ILE A 114 6.50 -9.14 -11.40
CA ILE A 114 5.52 -8.13 -10.97
C ILE A 114 4.09 -8.62 -11.20
N SER A 115 3.75 -9.16 -12.37
CA SER A 115 2.37 -9.55 -12.67
C SER A 115 1.82 -10.63 -11.73
N GLU A 116 2.67 -11.55 -11.26
CA GLU A 116 2.27 -12.60 -10.32
C GLU A 116 2.15 -12.11 -8.86
N SER A 117 2.77 -10.99 -8.49
CA SER A 117 2.76 -10.46 -7.11
C SER A 117 1.97 -9.17 -6.93
N ILE A 118 1.70 -8.40 -7.99
CA ILE A 118 0.91 -7.16 -7.91
C ILE A 118 -0.52 -7.37 -7.39
N PRO A 119 -1.17 -8.56 -7.50
CA PRO A 119 -2.43 -8.82 -6.81
C PRO A 119 -2.36 -8.65 -5.29
N ALA A 120 -1.17 -8.56 -4.68
CA ALA A 120 -0.98 -8.16 -3.29
C ALA A 120 -1.73 -6.86 -2.93
N LEU A 121 -1.90 -5.93 -3.89
CA LEU A 121 -2.69 -4.71 -3.68
C LEU A 121 -4.18 -4.97 -3.40
N GLY A 122 -4.66 -6.18 -3.69
CA GLY A 122 -6.00 -6.66 -3.35
C GLY A 122 -6.22 -6.95 -1.86
N TRP A 123 -5.18 -6.84 -1.01
CA TRP A 123 -5.27 -7.07 0.44
C TRP A 123 -6.41 -6.29 1.12
N ILE A 124 -6.80 -5.14 0.56
CA ILE A 124 -7.87 -4.28 1.10
C ILE A 124 -9.22 -5.00 1.19
N ASN A 125 -9.43 -6.06 0.39
CA ASN A 125 -10.64 -6.90 0.38
C ASN A 125 -10.48 -8.21 1.16
N VAL A 126 -9.34 -8.42 1.82
CA VAL A 126 -9.00 -9.68 2.49
C VAL A 126 -9.24 -9.58 3.98
N VAL A 127 -10.00 -10.53 4.52
CA VAL A 127 -10.24 -10.73 5.94
C VAL A 127 -10.15 -12.23 6.26
N PRO A 128 -9.71 -12.63 7.46
CA PRO A 128 -9.16 -11.80 8.53
C PRO A 128 -7.64 -11.60 8.44
N ALA A 129 -6.98 -12.07 7.38
CA ALA A 129 -5.51 -12.14 7.32
C ALA A 129 -4.90 -11.45 6.08
N PRO A 130 -5.10 -10.13 5.89
CA PRO A 130 -4.62 -9.42 4.71
C PRO A 130 -3.08 -9.41 4.58
N ALA A 131 -2.35 -9.39 5.70
CA ALA A 131 -0.89 -9.47 5.67
C ALA A 131 -0.41 -10.85 5.14
N SER A 132 -1.04 -11.95 5.55
CA SER A 132 -0.70 -13.28 5.05
C SER A 132 -0.92 -13.39 3.54
N PHE A 133 -2.01 -12.80 3.03
CA PHE A 133 -2.26 -12.74 1.58
C PHE A 133 -1.15 -12.01 0.82
N ILE A 134 -0.63 -10.89 1.32
CA ILE A 134 0.52 -10.20 0.69
C ILE A 134 1.74 -11.13 0.62
N LYS A 135 1.98 -11.92 1.69
CA LYS A 135 3.09 -12.86 1.72
C LYS A 135 2.93 -13.98 0.69
N GLU A 136 1.71 -14.51 0.51
CA GLU A 136 1.42 -15.50 -0.53
C GLU A 136 1.71 -14.96 -1.94
N MET A 137 1.35 -13.69 -2.21
CA MET A 137 1.62 -13.05 -3.49
C MET A 137 3.11 -12.79 -3.71
N GLU A 138 3.86 -12.42 -2.66
CA GLU A 138 5.32 -12.34 -2.72
C GLU A 138 5.93 -13.69 -3.10
N ASP A 139 5.51 -14.76 -2.42
CA ASP A 139 6.00 -16.12 -2.63
C ASP A 139 5.67 -16.63 -4.04
N ALA A 140 4.50 -16.28 -4.59
CA ALA A 140 4.11 -16.61 -5.97
C ALA A 140 5.06 -16.04 -7.03
N SER A 141 5.67 -14.87 -6.78
CA SER A 141 6.62 -14.26 -7.72
C SER A 141 8.04 -14.83 -7.65
N GLN A 142 8.39 -15.61 -6.61
CA GLN A 142 9.75 -16.06 -6.35
C GLN A 142 10.32 -16.91 -7.48
N PHE A 143 9.49 -17.70 -8.15
CA PHE A 143 9.92 -18.49 -9.29
C PHE A 143 10.51 -17.63 -10.41
N TYR A 144 9.83 -16.54 -10.78
CA TYR A 144 10.29 -15.62 -11.81
C TYR A 144 11.44 -14.73 -11.33
N ALA A 145 11.39 -14.27 -10.07
CA ALA A 145 12.47 -13.48 -9.47
C ALA A 145 13.79 -14.25 -9.46
N ASN A 146 13.76 -15.55 -9.08
CA ASN A 146 14.92 -16.42 -9.09
C ASN A 146 15.47 -16.65 -10.51
N ARG A 147 14.60 -16.68 -11.53
CA ARG A 147 15.05 -16.71 -12.93
C ARG A 147 15.74 -15.43 -13.35
N VAL A 148 15.23 -14.25 -12.96
CA VAL A 148 15.94 -12.98 -13.17
C VAL A 148 17.33 -13.02 -12.55
N LEU A 149 17.44 -13.46 -11.29
CA LEU A 149 18.74 -13.59 -10.63
C LEU A 149 19.67 -14.54 -11.38
N LYS A 150 19.17 -15.71 -11.78
CA LYS A 150 19.95 -16.72 -12.51
C LYS A 150 20.42 -16.23 -13.88
N ASP A 151 19.56 -15.54 -14.62
CA ASP A 151 19.83 -15.16 -16.02
C ASP A 151 20.80 -13.97 -16.13
N PHE A 152 20.92 -13.17 -15.06
CA PHE A 152 21.69 -11.92 -15.04
C PHE A 152 22.82 -11.85 -14.01
N LYS A 153 22.99 -12.85 -13.12
CA LYS A 153 24.01 -12.86 -12.05
C LYS A 153 25.44 -12.56 -12.51
N ASP A 154 25.82 -13.00 -13.70
CA ASP A 154 27.18 -12.83 -14.27
C ASP A 154 27.23 -11.76 -15.38
N LYS A 155 26.14 -11.02 -15.58
CA LYS A 155 25.98 -10.04 -16.66
C LYS A 155 25.92 -8.62 -16.13
N ASP A 156 24.93 -8.33 -15.29
CA ASP A 156 24.70 -6.98 -14.76
C ASP A 156 24.05 -7.08 -13.37
N PRO A 157 24.70 -6.56 -12.31
CA PRO A 157 24.17 -6.59 -10.95
C PRO A 157 22.90 -5.76 -10.77
N ILE A 158 22.54 -4.86 -11.69
CA ILE A 158 21.34 -4.03 -11.56
C ILE A 158 20.06 -4.86 -11.44
N HIS A 159 20.01 -6.03 -12.08
CA HIS A 159 18.85 -6.92 -12.02
C HIS A 159 18.69 -7.57 -10.63
N ALA A 160 19.80 -7.86 -9.94
CA ALA A 160 19.74 -8.32 -8.56
C ALA A 160 19.27 -7.21 -7.62
N HIS A 161 19.72 -5.97 -7.84
CA HIS A 161 19.22 -4.81 -7.11
C HIS A 161 17.73 -4.56 -7.37
N TRP A 162 17.26 -4.78 -8.59
CA TRP A 162 15.85 -4.65 -8.97
C TRP A 162 14.98 -5.69 -8.25
N VAL A 163 15.37 -6.97 -8.24
CA VAL A 163 14.66 -8.03 -7.50
C VAL A 163 14.59 -7.68 -6.02
N LYS A 164 15.72 -7.29 -5.42
CA LYS A 164 15.78 -6.90 -4.01
C LYS A 164 14.87 -5.71 -3.70
N ALA A 165 14.84 -4.70 -4.56
CA ALA A 165 13.99 -3.53 -4.39
C ALA A 165 12.50 -3.88 -4.47
N TRP A 166 12.10 -4.80 -5.33
CA TRP A 166 10.72 -5.27 -5.38
C TRP A 166 10.33 -6.08 -4.13
N THR A 167 11.19 -6.99 -3.67
CA THR A 167 10.97 -7.71 -2.40
C THR A 167 10.84 -6.75 -1.21
N GLU A 168 11.62 -5.67 -1.19
CA GLU A 168 11.53 -4.61 -0.19
C GLU A 168 10.16 -3.90 -0.25
N VAL A 169 9.61 -3.62 -1.43
CA VAL A 169 8.26 -3.05 -1.58
C VAL A 169 7.20 -3.95 -0.93
N LEU A 170 7.19 -5.26 -1.27
CA LEU A 170 6.20 -6.20 -0.72
C LEU A 170 6.36 -6.42 0.79
N THR A 171 7.61 -6.47 1.27
CA THR A 171 7.91 -6.59 2.71
C THR A 171 7.40 -5.37 3.49
N ASN A 172 7.59 -4.17 2.97
CA ASN A 172 7.09 -2.96 3.61
C ASN A 172 5.56 -2.86 3.56
N LEU A 173 4.94 -3.26 2.44
CA LEU A 173 3.48 -3.36 2.35
C LEU A 173 2.93 -4.34 3.39
N TYR A 174 3.55 -5.52 3.53
CA TYR A 174 3.21 -6.50 4.55
C TYR A 174 3.29 -5.90 5.97
N ASN A 175 4.40 -5.23 6.30
CA ASN A 175 4.60 -4.65 7.62
C ASN A 175 3.60 -3.54 7.93
N TYR A 176 3.34 -2.67 6.95
CA TYR A 176 2.33 -1.62 7.02
C TYR A 176 0.94 -2.22 7.32
N VAL A 177 0.51 -3.24 6.55
CA VAL A 177 -0.79 -3.87 6.73
C VAL A 177 -0.88 -4.62 8.05
N LYS A 178 0.16 -5.37 8.44
CA LYS A 178 0.19 -6.12 9.70
C LYS A 178 0.01 -5.22 10.92
N THR A 179 0.57 -4.02 10.88
CA THR A 179 0.57 -3.07 12.01
C THR A 179 -0.66 -2.15 12.02
N ASN A 180 -1.18 -1.76 10.85
CA ASN A 180 -2.26 -0.77 10.76
C ASN A 180 -3.63 -1.36 10.40
N HIS A 181 -3.67 -2.57 9.82
CA HIS A 181 -4.85 -3.20 9.22
C HIS A 181 -4.90 -4.70 9.51
N THR A 182 -4.66 -5.08 10.77
CA THR A 182 -4.35 -6.45 11.19
C THR A 182 -5.39 -7.49 10.75
N SER A 183 -6.68 -7.19 10.87
CA SER A 183 -7.78 -8.10 10.55
C SER A 183 -8.54 -7.75 9.26
N GLY A 184 -8.07 -6.74 8.54
CA GLY A 184 -8.75 -6.14 7.39
C GLY A 184 -8.52 -4.64 7.32
N LEU A 185 -8.94 -4.05 6.21
CA LEU A 185 -8.91 -2.60 6.03
C LEU A 185 -9.73 -1.91 7.12
N THR A 186 -9.10 -0.93 7.77
CA THR A 186 -9.75 -0.08 8.77
C THR A 186 -10.45 1.07 8.06
N TRP A 187 -11.70 1.35 8.43
CA TRP A 187 -12.46 2.49 7.91
C TRP A 187 -12.68 3.52 9.01
N ASN A 188 -12.71 4.81 8.64
CA ASN A 188 -13.11 5.93 9.50
C ASN A 188 -12.45 5.96 10.90
N LEU A 189 -11.16 6.30 10.99
CA LEU A 189 -10.48 6.49 12.28
C LEU A 189 -11.05 7.67 13.09
N ASN A 190 -11.80 8.59 12.47
CA ASN A 190 -12.40 9.73 13.17
C ASN A 190 -13.60 9.34 14.04
N LYS A 191 -14.33 8.27 13.73
CA LYS A 191 -15.52 7.85 14.51
C LYS A 191 -15.16 7.28 15.89
N VAL A 192 -14.10 6.48 15.95
CA VAL A 192 -13.63 5.86 17.21
C VAL A 192 -13.34 6.92 18.28
N ARG A 193 -12.86 8.10 17.87
CA ARG A 193 -12.54 9.21 18.78
C ARG A 193 -13.77 9.87 19.39
N PHE A 194 -14.84 10.10 18.63
CA PHE A 194 -16.04 10.77 19.16
C PHE A 194 -16.80 9.88 20.17
N GLU A 195 -16.80 8.57 19.97
CA GLU A 195 -17.40 7.64 20.92
C GLU A 195 -16.60 7.59 22.24
N ILE A 196 -15.26 7.51 22.18
CA ILE A 196 -14.41 7.51 23.38
C ILE A 196 -14.50 8.82 24.17
N THR A 197 -14.54 9.98 23.50
CA THR A 197 -14.68 11.29 24.19
C THR A 197 -16.09 11.52 24.75
N SER A 198 -17.13 10.91 24.17
CA SER A 198 -18.48 10.94 24.74
C SER A 198 -18.63 10.02 25.96
N PHE A 199 -17.88 8.91 26.01
CA PHE A 199 -17.93 7.95 27.12
C PHE A 199 -17.16 8.42 28.36
N THR A 200 -16.19 9.33 28.21
CA THR A 200 -15.39 9.88 29.32
C THR A 200 -16.03 11.08 30.01
N ARG A 201 -17.30 11.41 29.71
CA ARG A 201 -17.99 12.58 30.27
C ARG A 201 -19.23 12.28 31.13
N GLU A 202 -19.33 11.08 31.70
CA GLU A 202 -20.31 10.75 32.75
C GLU A 202 -19.66 10.04 33.95
N SER A 203 -18.83 10.75 34.72
CA SER A 203 -18.58 10.39 36.12
C SER A 203 -18.06 11.57 36.94
N HIS A 204 -18.98 12.44 37.37
CA HIS A 204 -18.92 13.25 38.61
C HIS A 204 -20.06 14.29 38.57
N PHE A 205 -20.82 14.61 39.62
CA PHE A 205 -20.67 14.42 41.06
C PHE A 205 -22.08 14.69 41.65
N ASP A 206 -22.72 13.73 42.31
CA ASP A 206 -23.92 14.05 43.11
C ASP A 206 -23.45 14.59 44.47
N LYS A 207 -23.42 15.92 44.60
CA LYS A 207 -23.23 16.62 45.87
C LYS A 207 -24.56 17.18 46.35
N ASN A 208 -25.51 16.32 46.70
CA ASN A 208 -26.63 16.71 47.55
C ASN A 208 -27.13 15.55 48.42
N LYS A 209 -26.44 15.33 49.53
CA LYS A 209 -27.07 14.85 50.77
C LYS A 209 -26.62 15.74 51.91
N VAL A 210 -27.34 16.84 52.07
CA VAL A 210 -27.39 17.66 53.28
C VAL A 210 -28.67 17.25 54.00
N ALA A 211 -28.52 16.62 55.17
CA ALA A 211 -29.37 16.64 56.36
C ALA A 211 -29.00 15.43 57.24
#